data_AF-A0AAW9ZMD2-F1
#
_entry.id   AF-A0AAW9ZMD2-F1
#
_cell.length_a   1.000
_cell.length_b   1.000
_cell.length_c   1.000
_cell.angle_alpha   90.00
_cell.angle_beta   90.00
_cell.angle_gamma   90.00
#
_symmetry.space_group_name_H-M   'P 1'
#
loop_
_entity.id
_entity.type
_entity.pdbx_description
1 polymer ?
#
loop_
_entity_poly.entity_id
_entity_poly.type
_entity_poly.pdbx_seq_one_letter_code
_entity_poly.pdbx_strand_id
1 'polypeptide(L)'
;MTQQQTTNKLQGIQRYYTRTIQGEHANTYYIEPRETCPMYILNSDDRFVVLAFDRDDNYIVVDDKRYYLNKYNSVKATDKIQQRVAVVDLDELQKSKAYPYSSKFSHRYTSSFKSFDELRHLAMKQYESNGVPFVKQVAVYNEETAKCSYVYEPSFAQATDPVTAA
;
A
#
# COMPACT_ATOMS: atom_id res chain seq x y z
N MET A 1 12.23 30.49 21.40
CA MET A 1 11.00 30.54 20.57
C MET A 1 10.74 29.13 20.07
N THR A 2 9.71 28.48 20.59
CA THR A 2 9.34 27.11 20.20
C THR A 2 8.53 27.20 18.92
N GLN A 3 9.11 26.79 17.78
CA GLN A 3 8.33 26.62 16.55
C GLN A 3 7.30 25.52 16.83
N GLN A 4 6.03 25.90 16.97
CA GLN A 4 4.93 24.96 16.82
C GLN A 4 5.04 24.41 15.40
N GLN A 5 5.52 23.18 15.27
CA GLN A 5 5.31 22.40 14.06
C GLN A 5 3.80 22.30 13.88
N THR A 6 3.24 23.09 12.99
CA THR A 6 1.92 22.85 12.41
C THR A 6 2.02 21.52 11.68
N THR A 7 1.82 20.42 12.41
CA THR A 7 1.66 19.11 11.79
C THR A 7 0.36 19.18 11.00
N ASN A 8 0.47 19.40 9.69
CA ASN A 8 -0.67 19.29 8.77
C ASN A 8 -1.36 17.96 9.08
N LYS A 9 -2.60 18.05 9.57
CA LYS A 9 -3.37 16.87 9.98
C LYS A 9 -3.48 15.93 8.78
N LEU A 10 -3.13 14.65 8.99
CA LEU A 10 -3.28 13.62 7.98
C LEU A 10 -4.72 13.62 7.45
N GLN A 11 -4.86 13.68 6.13
CA GLN A 11 -6.15 13.71 5.46
C GLN A 11 -6.66 12.31 5.14
N GLY A 12 -5.76 11.33 5.05
CA GLY A 12 -6.10 9.92 4.96
C GLY A 12 -6.20 9.38 3.52
N ILE A 13 -5.47 8.30 3.24
CA ILE A 13 -5.50 7.57 1.97
C ILE A 13 -6.90 7.06 1.58
N GLN A 14 -7.79 6.87 2.56
CA GLN A 14 -9.18 6.44 2.33
C GLN A 14 -10.00 7.39 1.45
N ARG A 15 -9.52 8.63 1.23
CA ARG A 15 -10.11 9.58 0.27
C ARG A 15 -9.85 9.19 -1.19
N TYR A 16 -8.79 8.42 -1.42
CA TYR A 16 -8.28 8.08 -2.75
C TYR A 16 -8.47 6.61 -3.07
N TYR A 17 -8.34 5.74 -2.06
CA TYR A 17 -8.49 4.29 -2.22
C TYR A 17 -9.70 3.76 -1.45
N THR A 18 -10.28 2.69 -1.99
CA THR A 18 -11.35 1.93 -1.37
C THR A 18 -11.04 0.44 -1.38
N ARG A 19 -11.77 -0.30 -0.55
CA ARG A 19 -11.84 -1.75 -0.62
C ARG A 19 -13.11 -2.11 -1.35
N THR A 20 -13.01 -2.90 -2.40
CA THR A 20 -14.16 -3.31 -3.21
C THR A 20 -14.26 -4.82 -3.20
N ILE A 21 -15.48 -5.33 -3.04
CA ILE A 21 -15.76 -6.75 -3.21
C ILE A 21 -16.59 -6.88 -4.49
N GLN A 22 -16.12 -7.69 -5.42
CA GLN A 22 -16.75 -7.91 -6.73
C GLN A 22 -16.94 -9.42 -6.99
N GLY A 23 -17.78 -9.76 -7.97
CA GLY A 23 -18.07 -11.13 -8.37
C GLY A 23 -19.28 -11.77 -7.67
N GLU A 24 -19.80 -12.84 -8.26
CA GLU A 24 -20.88 -13.63 -7.67
C GLU A 24 -20.43 -14.21 -6.32
N HIS A 25 -21.28 -14.12 -5.30
CA HIS A 25 -20.95 -14.47 -3.91
C HIS A 25 -19.76 -13.72 -3.29
N ALA A 26 -19.40 -12.55 -3.80
CA ALA A 26 -18.39 -11.69 -3.19
C ALA A 26 -17.00 -12.35 -3.12
N ASN A 27 -16.67 -13.17 -4.13
CA ASN A 27 -15.49 -14.02 -4.18
C ASN A 27 -14.19 -13.31 -4.60
N THR A 28 -14.25 -12.04 -5.02
CA THR A 28 -13.09 -11.26 -5.45
C THR A 28 -12.97 -9.98 -4.64
N TYR A 29 -11.79 -9.70 -4.08
CA TYR A 29 -11.53 -8.52 -3.27
C TYR A 29 -10.45 -7.65 -3.90
N TYR A 30 -10.64 -6.33 -3.86
CA TYR A 30 -9.73 -5.33 -4.41
C TYR A 30 -9.40 -4.24 -3.39
N ILE A 31 -8.18 -3.70 -3.46
CA ILE A 31 -7.86 -2.35 -3.00
C ILE A 31 -7.55 -1.54 -4.24
N GLU A 32 -8.38 -0.57 -4.55
CA GLU A 32 -8.31 0.17 -5.81
C GLU A 32 -8.59 1.66 -5.59
N PRO A 33 -8.17 2.51 -6.54
CA PRO A 33 -8.61 3.88 -6.59
C PRO A 33 -10.13 4.01 -6.55
N ARG A 34 -10.62 5.02 -5.83
CA ARG A 34 -12.03 5.44 -5.92
C ARG A 34 -12.26 6.13 -7.25
N GLU A 35 -13.46 5.94 -7.81
CA GLU A 35 -13.95 6.75 -8.94
C GLU A 35 -13.90 8.26 -8.65
N THR A 36 -14.06 8.66 -7.39
CA THR A 36 -13.99 10.06 -6.95
C THR A 36 -12.57 10.55 -6.66
N CYS A 37 -11.54 9.73 -6.87
CA CYS A 37 -10.16 10.15 -6.65
C CYS A 37 -9.77 11.19 -7.71
N PRO A 38 -9.27 12.37 -7.34
CA PRO A 38 -8.91 13.38 -8.34
C PRO A 38 -7.80 12.89 -9.28
N MET A 39 -7.93 13.14 -10.58
CA MET A 39 -6.97 12.67 -11.59
C MET A 39 -5.54 13.11 -11.32
N TYR A 40 -5.32 14.33 -10.83
CA TYR A 40 -3.97 14.80 -10.49
C TYR A 40 -3.33 14.04 -9.32
N ILE A 41 -4.14 13.40 -8.47
CA ILE A 41 -3.66 12.51 -7.40
C ILE A 41 -3.34 11.14 -7.97
N LEU A 42 -4.20 10.61 -8.83
CA LEU A 42 -3.99 9.32 -9.51
C LEU A 42 -2.75 9.32 -10.39
N ASN A 43 -2.50 10.43 -11.08
CA ASN A 43 -1.36 10.62 -11.96
C ASN A 43 -0.07 11.02 -11.23
N SER A 44 -0.07 11.05 -9.88
CA SER A 44 1.14 11.27 -9.09
C SER A 44 1.93 9.96 -9.05
N ASP A 45 2.83 9.82 -10.02
CA ASP A 45 3.67 8.63 -10.24
C ASP A 45 4.54 8.26 -9.05
N ASP A 46 4.93 9.24 -8.23
CA ASP A 46 5.83 9.07 -7.09
C ASP A 46 5.12 8.89 -5.73
N ARG A 47 3.79 8.87 -5.68
CA ARG A 47 3.04 9.01 -4.42
C ARG A 47 2.60 7.71 -3.79
N PHE A 48 2.02 6.81 -4.59
CA PHE A 48 1.46 5.57 -4.10
C PHE A 48 2.41 4.41 -4.39
N VAL A 49 2.80 3.69 -3.34
CA VAL A 49 3.65 2.51 -3.48
C VAL A 49 2.96 1.29 -2.94
N VAL A 50 3.10 0.16 -3.65
CA VAL A 50 2.69 -1.15 -3.14
C VAL A 50 3.89 -1.81 -2.48
N LEU A 51 3.72 -2.17 -1.21
CA LEU A 51 4.74 -2.86 -0.43
C LEU A 51 4.20 -4.17 0.13
N ALA A 52 5.03 -5.21 0.09
CA ALA A 52 4.83 -6.43 0.85
C ALA A 52 5.53 -6.32 2.21
N PHE A 53 4.94 -6.91 3.24
CA PHE A 53 5.47 -6.96 4.59
C PHE A 53 4.98 -8.20 5.34
N ASP A 54 5.74 -8.60 6.36
CA ASP A 54 5.38 -9.69 7.25
C ASP A 54 4.17 -9.30 8.13
N ARG A 55 3.41 -10.28 8.60
CA ARG A 55 2.26 -10.07 9.50
C ARG A 55 2.63 -9.25 10.73
N ASP A 56 3.84 -9.42 11.24
CA ASP A 56 4.28 -8.77 12.47
C ASP A 56 4.78 -7.34 12.24
N ASP A 57 5.10 -6.99 10.99
CA ASP A 57 5.58 -5.67 10.62
C ASP A 57 4.42 -4.76 10.21
N ASN A 58 3.90 -3.97 11.15
CA ASN A 58 2.93 -2.91 10.83
C ASN A 58 3.60 -1.54 10.64
N TYR A 59 4.83 -1.53 10.17
CA TYR A 59 5.62 -0.33 9.92
C TYR A 59 6.59 -0.56 8.76
N ILE A 60 7.08 0.53 8.18
CA ILE A 60 8.23 0.52 7.27
C ILE A 60 9.40 1.26 7.91
N VAL A 61 10.63 0.89 7.56
CA VAL A 61 11.83 1.57 8.02
C VAL A 61 12.32 2.50 6.92
N VAL A 62 12.53 3.77 7.25
CA VAL A 62 13.11 4.78 6.36
C VAL A 62 14.11 5.60 7.16
N ASP A 63 15.37 5.67 6.72
CA ASP A 63 16.42 6.45 7.41
C ASP A 63 16.53 6.08 8.91
N ASP A 64 16.65 4.78 9.20
CA ASP A 64 16.71 4.19 10.55
C ASP A 64 15.55 4.61 11.48
N LYS A 65 14.39 4.97 10.89
CA LYS A 65 13.16 5.29 11.61
C LYS A 65 12.02 4.41 11.13
N ARG A 66 11.25 3.91 12.08
CA ARG A 66 10.00 3.18 11.85
C ARG A 66 8.83 4.15 11.66
N TYR A 67 8.09 3.97 10.59
CA TYR A 67 6.85 4.66 10.27
C TYR A 67 5.70 3.65 10.26
N TYR A 68 4.78 3.76 11.22
CA TYR A 68 3.69 2.80 11.36
C TYR A 68 2.60 3.01 10.30
N LEU A 69 2.23 1.90 9.66
CA LEU A 69 1.13 1.83 8.71
C LEU A 69 -0.21 1.88 9.48
N ASN A 70 -1.04 2.84 9.12
CA ASN A 70 -2.34 3.09 9.74
C ASN A 70 -3.36 3.53 8.69
N LYS A 71 -4.62 3.72 9.12
CA LYS A 71 -5.75 4.06 8.23
C LYS A 71 -5.58 5.38 7.46
N TYR A 72 -4.66 6.24 7.88
CA TYR A 72 -4.41 7.53 7.24
C TYR A 72 -3.35 7.46 6.15
N ASN A 73 -2.36 6.57 6.26
CA ASN A 73 -1.25 6.49 5.30
C ASN A 73 -1.23 5.19 4.49
N SER A 74 -2.11 4.23 4.78
CA SER A 74 -2.09 2.93 4.11
C SER A 74 -3.46 2.26 4.06
N VAL A 75 -3.67 1.46 3.00
CA VAL A 75 -4.76 0.48 2.92
C VAL A 75 -4.14 -0.91 2.79
N LYS A 76 -4.34 -1.73 3.81
CA LYS A 76 -3.79 -3.10 3.89
C LYS A 76 -4.77 -4.12 3.34
N ALA A 77 -4.27 -5.09 2.61
CA ALA A 77 -5.04 -6.13 1.93
C ALA A 77 -5.67 -7.16 2.88
N THR A 78 -5.05 -7.44 4.04
CA THR A 78 -5.56 -8.47 4.97
C THR A 78 -5.19 -8.16 6.41
N ASP A 79 -6.07 -8.55 7.33
CA ASP A 79 -5.78 -8.57 8.78
C ASP A 79 -5.30 -9.95 9.27
N LYS A 80 -5.45 -11.03 8.47
CA LYS A 80 -5.33 -12.44 8.92
C LYS A 80 -4.33 -13.33 8.18
N ILE A 81 -3.74 -12.91 7.06
CA ILE A 81 -2.79 -13.71 6.26
C ILE A 81 -1.34 -13.29 6.53
N GLN A 82 -0.41 -14.25 6.43
CA GLN A 82 1.03 -14.10 6.73
C GLN A 82 1.75 -13.11 5.78
N GLN A 83 1.30 -13.00 4.54
CA GLN A 83 1.81 -12.04 3.57
C GLN A 83 0.84 -10.86 3.48
N ARG A 84 1.31 -9.67 3.84
CA ARG A 84 0.49 -8.46 3.79
C ARG A 84 1.01 -7.55 2.69
N VAL A 85 0.12 -7.23 1.76
CA VAL A 85 0.34 -6.18 0.76
C VAL A 85 -0.42 -4.94 1.22
N ALA A 86 0.17 -3.76 1.03
CA ALA A 86 -0.53 -2.50 1.22
C ALA A 86 -0.21 -1.50 0.12
N VAL A 87 -1.22 -0.70 -0.22
CA VAL A 87 -1.00 0.57 -0.90
C VAL A 87 -0.68 1.61 0.17
N VAL A 88 0.44 2.30 0.03
CA VAL A 88 0.94 3.30 0.96
C VAL A 88 0.98 4.67 0.27
N ASP A 89 0.40 5.68 0.91
CA ASP A 89 0.46 7.08 0.48
C ASP A 89 1.70 7.72 1.11
N LEU A 90 2.74 7.93 0.31
CA LEU A 90 4.04 8.42 0.78
C LEU A 90 3.96 9.85 1.34
N ASP A 91 3.08 10.69 0.80
CA ASP A 91 2.87 12.05 1.30
C ASP A 91 2.27 12.04 2.71
N GLU A 92 1.32 11.13 2.97
CA GLU A 92 0.72 10.97 4.30
C GLU A 92 1.65 10.21 5.26
N LEU A 93 2.45 9.28 4.75
CA LEU A 93 3.42 8.55 5.56
C LEU A 93 4.54 9.47 6.06
N GLN A 94 5.07 10.35 5.21
CA GLN A 94 6.17 11.27 5.57
C GLN A 94 5.77 12.26 6.68
N LYS A 95 4.47 12.60 6.77
CA LYS A 95 3.88 13.40 7.85
C LYS A 95 3.63 12.61 9.14
N SER A 96 3.74 11.28 9.11
CA SER A 96 3.47 10.41 10.25
C SER A 96 4.58 10.48 11.29
N LYS A 97 4.26 10.16 12.54
CA LYS A 97 5.24 10.11 13.62
C LYS A 97 6.29 9.02 13.36
N ALA A 98 7.56 9.44 13.32
CA ALA A 98 8.72 8.57 13.21
C ALA A 98 9.15 8.05 14.59
N TYR A 99 9.59 6.79 14.65
CA TYR A 99 10.13 6.16 15.86
C TYR A 99 11.52 5.59 15.57
N PRO A 100 12.48 5.63 16.51
CA PRO A 100 13.78 5.00 16.30
C PRO A 100 13.66 3.51 15.92
N TYR A 101 14.47 3.08 14.96
CA TYR A 101 14.64 1.69 14.57
C TYR A 101 15.87 1.08 15.26
N SER A 102 15.80 -0.20 15.60
CA SER A 102 16.94 -0.97 16.10
C SER A 102 16.73 -2.45 15.83
N SER A 103 17.80 -3.26 15.96
CA SER A 103 17.82 -4.68 15.60
C SER A 103 16.73 -5.53 16.28
N LYS A 104 16.25 -5.13 17.47
CA LYS A 104 15.14 -5.83 18.16
C LYS A 104 13.80 -5.78 17.42
N PHE A 105 13.69 -4.90 16.43
CA PHE A 105 12.51 -4.79 15.58
C PHE A 105 12.73 -5.51 14.23
N SER A 106 13.95 -5.90 13.89
CA SER A 106 14.25 -6.51 12.59
C SER A 106 13.66 -7.91 12.47
N HIS A 107 12.90 -8.14 11.41
CA HIS A 107 12.41 -9.45 10.98
C HIS A 107 12.95 -9.80 9.59
N ARG A 108 12.76 -11.05 9.16
CA ARG A 108 13.33 -11.60 7.91
C ARG A 108 12.92 -10.81 6.66
N TYR A 109 11.78 -10.10 6.71
CA TYR A 109 11.23 -9.34 5.59
C TYR A 109 10.80 -7.93 5.98
N THR A 110 11.50 -7.29 6.92
CA THR A 110 11.24 -5.90 7.28
C THR A 110 11.57 -4.97 6.11
N SER A 111 10.57 -4.26 5.61
CA SER A 111 10.71 -3.31 4.50
C SER A 111 11.50 -2.09 4.94
N SER A 112 12.77 -2.02 4.54
CA SER A 112 13.73 -1.00 4.96
C SER A 112 14.34 -0.25 3.78
N PHE A 113 14.33 1.07 3.88
CA PHE A 113 14.76 2.00 2.85
C PHE A 113 15.70 3.06 3.47
N LYS A 114 16.65 3.55 2.67
CA LYS A 114 17.62 4.58 3.04
C LYS A 114 16.97 5.95 3.15
N SER A 115 15.96 6.25 2.32
CA SER A 115 15.31 7.56 2.31
C SER A 115 13.88 7.49 1.74
N PHE A 116 13.12 8.57 1.94
CA PHE A 116 11.83 8.73 1.24
C PHE A 116 12.00 8.88 -0.27
N ASP A 117 13.13 9.41 -0.74
CA ASP A 117 13.41 9.50 -2.18
C ASP A 117 13.56 8.11 -2.82
N GLU A 118 14.15 7.15 -2.10
CA GLU A 118 14.21 5.75 -2.56
C GLU A 118 12.80 5.14 -2.69
N LEU A 119 11.91 5.44 -1.74
CA LEU A 119 10.51 5.02 -1.80
C LEU A 119 9.75 5.68 -2.94
N ARG A 120 9.94 6.98 -3.17
CA ARG A 120 9.33 7.71 -4.29
C ARG A 120 9.82 7.16 -5.63
N HIS A 121 11.12 6.87 -5.74
CA HIS A 121 11.68 6.22 -6.93
C HIS A 121 11.09 4.83 -7.18
N LEU A 122 10.83 4.05 -6.12
CA LEU A 122 10.13 2.77 -6.23
C LEU A 122 8.67 2.95 -6.69
N ALA A 123 7.95 3.94 -6.14
CA ALA A 123 6.60 4.29 -6.55
C ALA A 123 6.56 4.66 -8.05
N MET A 124 7.45 5.56 -8.48
CA MET A 124 7.59 5.96 -9.88
C MET A 124 7.81 4.74 -10.78
N LYS A 125 8.76 3.87 -10.43
CA LYS A 125 9.01 2.65 -11.22
C LYS A 125 7.81 1.72 -11.31
N GLN A 126 7.08 1.54 -10.21
CA GLN A 126 5.86 0.74 -10.19
C GLN A 126 4.80 1.35 -11.11
N TYR A 127 4.66 2.69 -11.07
CA TYR A 127 3.73 3.44 -11.88
C TYR A 127 4.08 3.45 -13.38
N GLU A 128 5.33 3.75 -13.73
CA GLU A 128 5.80 3.78 -15.12
C GLU A 128 5.68 2.42 -15.80
N SER A 129 5.96 1.35 -15.06
CA SER A 129 5.94 0.00 -15.62
C SER A 129 4.51 -0.52 -15.85
N ASN A 130 3.55 -0.08 -15.02
CA ASN A 130 2.27 -0.79 -14.90
C ASN A 130 1.03 0.11 -14.74
N GLY A 131 1.17 1.39 -14.39
CA GLY A 131 0.09 2.35 -14.15
C GLY A 131 -0.27 2.54 -12.67
N VAL A 132 -1.49 3.01 -12.40
CA VAL A 132 -2.00 3.27 -11.05
C VAL A 132 -2.06 1.96 -10.25
N PRO A 133 -1.44 1.89 -9.05
CA PRO A 133 -1.41 0.66 -8.27
C PRO A 133 -2.79 0.28 -7.73
N PHE A 134 -3.08 -1.01 -7.72
CA PHE A 134 -4.18 -1.63 -6.98
C PHE A 134 -3.73 -2.99 -6.44
N VAL A 135 -4.52 -3.61 -5.57
CA VAL A 135 -4.24 -4.96 -5.06
C VAL A 135 -5.43 -5.84 -5.37
N LYS A 136 -5.21 -6.94 -6.09
CA LYS A 136 -6.24 -7.93 -6.41
C LYS A 136 -6.07 -9.17 -5.55
N GLN A 137 -7.16 -9.67 -4.99
CA GLN A 137 -7.21 -11.00 -4.40
C GLN A 137 -7.45 -12.03 -5.50
N VAL A 138 -6.59 -13.03 -5.60
CA VAL A 138 -6.69 -14.14 -6.55
C VAL A 138 -6.85 -15.45 -5.79
N ALA A 139 -7.80 -16.28 -6.22
CA ALA A 139 -7.94 -17.64 -5.72
C ALA A 139 -6.97 -18.56 -6.48
N VAL A 140 -6.08 -19.22 -5.74
CA VAL A 140 -5.13 -20.20 -6.26
C VAL A 140 -5.56 -21.57 -5.78
N TYR A 141 -5.88 -22.46 -6.71
CA TYR A 141 -6.16 -23.85 -6.40
C TYR A 141 -4.85 -24.63 -6.37
N ASN A 142 -4.58 -25.31 -5.26
CA ASN A 142 -3.47 -26.24 -5.15
C ASN A 142 -3.98 -27.66 -5.42
N GLU A 143 -3.57 -28.23 -6.56
CA GLU A 143 -4.01 -29.55 -7.02
C GLU A 143 -3.55 -30.68 -6.08
N GLU A 144 -2.34 -30.59 -5.52
CA GLU A 144 -1.76 -31.61 -4.65
C GLU A 144 -2.52 -31.77 -3.32
N THR A 145 -3.05 -30.65 -2.80
CA THR A 145 -3.75 -30.61 -1.52
C THR A 145 -5.27 -30.48 -1.67
N ALA A 146 -5.77 -30.34 -2.91
CA ALA A 146 -7.16 -30.06 -3.25
C ALA A 146 -7.77 -28.87 -2.46
N LYS A 147 -6.97 -27.83 -2.23
CA LYS A 147 -7.37 -26.65 -1.45
C LYS A 147 -7.24 -25.37 -2.26
N CYS A 148 -8.20 -24.48 -2.10
CA CYS A 148 -8.08 -23.10 -2.56
C CYS A 148 -7.39 -22.26 -1.47
N SER A 149 -6.37 -21.50 -1.85
CA SER A 149 -5.82 -20.39 -1.06
C SER A 149 -6.08 -19.06 -1.75
N TYR A 150 -6.16 -17.98 -0.98
CA TYR A 150 -6.28 -16.64 -1.53
C TYR A 150 -4.94 -15.91 -1.39
N VAL A 151 -4.43 -15.39 -2.50
CA VAL A 151 -3.22 -14.55 -2.54
C VAL A 151 -3.62 -13.13 -2.92
N TYR A 152 -2.82 -12.15 -2.50
CA TYR A 152 -3.02 -10.75 -2.86
C TYR A 152 -1.85 -10.30 -3.72
N GLU A 153 -2.15 -9.91 -4.94
CA GLU A 153 -1.15 -9.55 -5.93
C GLU A 153 -1.15 -8.04 -6.13
N PRO A 154 0.02 -7.38 -6.07
CA PRO A 154 0.18 -6.05 -6.64
C PRO A 154 -0.28 -6.08 -8.10
N SER A 155 -1.21 -5.22 -8.46
CA SER A 155 -1.78 -5.10 -9.79
C SER A 155 -1.82 -3.62 -10.18
N PHE A 156 -1.97 -3.30 -11.46
CA PHE A 156 -1.89 -1.92 -11.91
C PHE A 156 -2.75 -1.68 -13.16
N ALA A 157 -3.29 -0.47 -13.30
CA ALA A 157 -4.16 -0.06 -14.42
C ALA A 157 -3.71 1.28 -15.00
N GLN A 158 -3.84 1.50 -16.31
CA GLN A 158 -3.51 2.81 -16.89
C GLN A 158 -4.48 3.88 -16.36
N ALA A 159 -3.98 5.09 -16.09
CA ALA A 159 -4.81 6.17 -15.56
C ALA A 159 -5.95 6.62 -16.51
N THR A 160 -5.87 6.25 -17.80
CA THR A 160 -6.88 6.53 -18.82
C THR A 160 -7.83 5.36 -19.07
N ASP A 161 -7.53 4.18 -18.55
CA ASP A 161 -8.46 3.07 -18.66
C ASP A 161 -9.54 3.28 -17.59
N PRO A 162 -10.84 3.29 -17.95
CA PRO A 162 -11.84 2.95 -16.93
C PRO A 162 -11.37 1.64 -16.29
N VAL A 163 -11.63 1.45 -15.00
CA VAL A 163 -11.50 0.13 -14.37
C VAL A 163 -12.59 -0.77 -14.99
N THR A 164 -12.44 -1.11 -16.26
CA THR A 164 -13.26 -2.05 -16.99
C THR A 164 -12.74 -3.41 -16.63
N ALA A 165 -13.50 -4.07 -15.76
CA ALA A 165 -13.47 -5.51 -15.56
C ALA A 165 -13.38 -6.22 -16.91
N ALA A 166 -12.34 -7.05 -17.08
CA ALA A 166 -12.41 -8.21 -17.94
C ALA A 166 -12.95 -9.39 -17.12
#